data_AF-A0AAP0IMQ4-F1
#
_entry.id   AF-A0AAP0IMQ4-F1
#
_cell.length_a   1.000
_cell.length_b   1.000
_cell.length_c   1.000
_cell.angle_alpha   90.00
_cell.angle_beta   90.00
_cell.angle_gamma   90.00
#
_symmetry.space_group_name_H-M   'P 1'
#
loop_
_entity.id
_entity.type
_entity.pdbx_description
1 polymer ?
#
loop_
_entity_poly.entity_id
_entity_poly.type
_entity_poly.pdbx_seq_one_letter_code
_entity_poly.pdbx_strand_id
1 'polypeptide(L)'
;MLQSAIHHRRAFQHLDLIDSNYKYCPSKVEWEKIEQFCSFLKVFYDSTLMFSGTNYPTTNLYFPAVYLCYIELKKQIEGDNEHLKVMASKMWLKFEKYWSEFCATLAIACVLDLHYKMTFINFVYTKIYGECSLEFHRFNTKLQSLFDAYKSIPSLQPSSSNALGNDLNNVRNDDTFDTMEAFKEFDEMSSNEFRCNSLKCQLELYLDEPKMPRHVKLDILDFWKSNQFRYPNLASMARDILSIPVSTVA
;
A
#
# COMPACT_ATOMS: atom_id res chain seq x y z
N MET A 1 -23.31 1.41 -16.83
CA MET A 1 -24.77 1.53 -17.10
C MET A 1 -25.28 2.95 -16.88
N LEU A 2 -25.32 3.49 -15.64
CA LEU A 2 -25.90 4.83 -15.36
C LEU A 2 -25.24 5.96 -16.16
N GLN A 3 -23.91 5.99 -16.23
CA GLN A 3 -23.17 6.99 -17.02
C GLN A 3 -23.49 6.91 -18.53
N SER A 4 -23.74 5.71 -19.05
CA SER A 4 -24.22 5.54 -20.43
C SER A 4 -25.65 6.04 -20.60
N ALA A 5 -26.54 5.80 -19.62
CA ALA A 5 -27.90 6.32 -19.65
C ALA A 5 -27.94 7.85 -19.68
N ILE A 6 -27.06 8.53 -18.91
CA ILE A 6 -26.90 10.00 -18.95
C ILE A 6 -26.54 10.47 -20.36
N HIS A 7 -25.57 9.81 -21.02
CA HIS A 7 -25.17 10.15 -22.38
C HIS A 7 -26.35 10.08 -23.38
N HIS A 8 -27.29 9.15 -23.16
CA HIS A 8 -28.48 8.98 -24.00
C HIS A 8 -29.74 9.69 -23.48
N ARG A 9 -29.62 10.62 -22.52
CA ARG A 9 -30.75 11.35 -21.93
C ARG A 9 -31.71 11.95 -22.97
N ARG A 10 -31.18 12.55 -24.04
CA ARG A 10 -31.99 13.12 -25.13
C ARG A 10 -32.76 12.05 -25.91
N ALA A 11 -32.19 10.85 -26.06
CA ALA A 11 -32.86 9.75 -26.73
C ALA A 11 -34.06 9.26 -25.92
N PHE A 12 -33.94 9.16 -24.59
CA PHE A 12 -35.07 8.84 -23.70
C PHE A 12 -36.19 9.89 -23.80
N GLN A 13 -35.83 11.17 -23.77
CA GLN A 13 -36.80 12.27 -23.90
C GLN A 13 -37.49 12.27 -25.27
N HIS A 14 -36.76 11.97 -26.34
CA HIS A 14 -37.32 11.87 -27.68
C HIS A 14 -38.26 10.66 -27.82
N LEU A 15 -37.93 9.53 -27.19
CA LEU A 15 -38.78 8.34 -27.18
C LEU A 15 -40.13 8.62 -26.48
N ASP A 16 -40.11 9.39 -25.39
CA ASP A 16 -41.32 9.83 -24.65
C ASP A 16 -42.26 10.69 -25.49
N LEU A 17 -41.72 11.44 -26.45
CA LEU A 17 -42.52 12.26 -27.37
C LEU A 17 -43.15 11.44 -28.50
N ILE A 18 -42.54 10.32 -28.90
CA ILE A 18 -42.95 9.56 -30.09
C ILE A 18 -43.78 8.33 -29.75
N ASP A 19 -43.42 7.62 -28.68
CA ASP A 19 -44.09 6.38 -28.28
C ASP A 19 -45.01 6.64 -27.09
N SER A 20 -46.32 6.72 -27.36
CA SER A 20 -47.34 6.87 -26.32
C SER A 20 -47.39 5.73 -25.29
N ASN A 21 -46.76 4.58 -25.58
CA ASN A 21 -46.65 3.48 -24.63
C ASN A 21 -45.44 3.60 -23.69
N TYR A 22 -44.49 4.49 -23.99
CA TYR A 22 -43.36 4.74 -23.09
C TYR A 22 -43.79 5.62 -21.93
N LYS A 23 -43.93 5.02 -20.73
CA LYS A 23 -44.47 5.69 -19.54
C LYS A 23 -43.42 6.05 -18.48
N TYR A 24 -42.16 5.70 -18.72
CA TYR A 24 -41.12 5.70 -17.68
C TYR A 24 -39.89 6.54 -18.09
N CYS A 25 -40.11 7.68 -18.75
CA CYS A 25 -39.05 8.65 -18.98
C CYS A 25 -38.63 9.29 -17.65
N PRO A 26 -37.33 9.24 -17.26
CA PRO A 26 -36.89 9.91 -16.05
C PRO A 26 -37.11 11.43 -16.15
N SER A 27 -37.68 11.98 -15.09
CA SER A 27 -37.87 13.41 -14.90
C SER A 27 -36.53 14.15 -14.77
N LYS A 28 -36.56 15.49 -14.88
CA LYS A 28 -35.36 16.32 -14.69
C LYS A 28 -34.70 16.05 -13.32
N VAL A 29 -35.50 15.93 -12.27
CA VAL A 29 -35.04 15.67 -10.90
C VAL A 29 -34.40 14.29 -10.78
N GLU A 30 -34.94 13.28 -11.46
CA GLU A 30 -34.35 11.93 -11.47
C GLU A 30 -33.02 11.89 -12.23
N TRP A 31 -32.90 12.61 -13.34
CA TRP A 31 -31.62 12.75 -14.05
C TRP A 31 -30.54 13.40 -13.17
N GLU A 32 -30.89 14.46 -12.44
CA GLU A 32 -29.98 15.11 -11.48
C GLU A 32 -29.54 14.12 -10.37
N LYS A 33 -30.46 13.29 -9.86
CA LYS A 33 -30.12 12.22 -8.91
C LYS A 33 -29.18 11.17 -9.51
N ILE A 34 -29.41 10.75 -10.77
CA ILE A 34 -28.56 9.78 -11.46
C ILE A 34 -27.14 10.33 -11.64
N GLU A 35 -27.00 11.60 -11.99
CA GLU A 35 -25.70 12.28 -12.10
C GLU A 35 -24.97 12.29 -10.75
N GLN A 36 -25.67 12.61 -9.66
CA GLN A 36 -25.13 12.55 -8.30
C GLN A 36 -24.69 11.13 -7.91
N PHE A 37 -25.49 10.11 -8.23
CA PHE A 37 -25.11 8.71 -7.99
C PHE A 37 -23.88 8.30 -8.81
N CYS A 38 -23.76 8.74 -10.06
CA CYS A 38 -22.57 8.46 -10.87
C CYS A 38 -21.32 9.07 -10.24
N SER A 39 -21.40 10.32 -9.76
CA SER A 39 -20.29 10.97 -9.08
C SER A 39 -19.88 10.24 -7.81
N PHE A 40 -20.85 9.86 -6.97
CA PHE A 40 -20.61 9.14 -5.73
C PHE A 40 -20.00 7.74 -5.97
N LEU A 41 -20.56 6.99 -6.92
CA LEU A 41 -20.13 5.62 -7.20
C LEU A 41 -18.79 5.54 -7.95
N LYS A 42 -18.32 6.66 -8.51
CA LYS A 42 -17.11 6.70 -9.33
C LYS A 42 -15.88 6.17 -8.60
N VAL A 43 -15.67 6.52 -7.32
CA VAL A 43 -14.50 6.06 -6.55
C VAL A 43 -14.45 4.53 -6.42
N PHE A 44 -15.61 3.89 -6.28
CA PHE A 44 -15.71 2.43 -6.19
C PHE A 44 -15.45 1.78 -7.54
N TYR A 45 -16.02 2.35 -8.60
CA TYR A 45 -15.79 1.88 -9.95
C TYR A 45 -14.30 1.95 -10.33
N ASP A 46 -13.66 3.11 -10.09
CA ASP A 46 -12.25 3.30 -10.37
C ASP A 46 -11.38 2.34 -9.54
N SER A 47 -11.74 2.09 -8.26
CA SER A 47 -11.06 1.10 -7.41
C SER A 47 -11.21 -0.32 -7.96
N THR A 48 -12.42 -0.72 -8.37
CA THR A 48 -12.66 -2.04 -8.96
C THR A 48 -11.85 -2.23 -10.24
N LEU A 49 -11.85 -1.24 -11.14
CA LEU A 49 -11.05 -1.29 -12.36
C LEU A 49 -9.56 -1.46 -12.06
N MET A 50 -9.06 -0.74 -11.05
CA MET A 50 -7.67 -0.85 -10.61
C MET A 50 -7.34 -2.25 -10.08
N PHE A 51 -8.27 -2.89 -9.35
CA PHE A 51 -8.08 -4.24 -8.80
C PHE A 51 -8.23 -5.37 -9.83
N SER A 52 -8.94 -5.12 -10.92
CA SER A 52 -9.10 -6.05 -12.05
C SER A 52 -7.89 -6.06 -13.01
N GLY A 53 -6.83 -5.30 -12.70
CA GLY A 53 -5.60 -5.33 -13.49
C GLY A 53 -4.83 -6.66 -13.33
N THR A 54 -4.29 -7.16 -14.43
CA THR A 54 -3.49 -8.42 -14.47
C THR A 54 -2.01 -8.20 -14.75
N ASN A 55 -1.65 -7.01 -15.27
CA ASN A 55 -0.29 -6.71 -15.73
C ASN A 55 0.56 -6.01 -14.65
N TYR A 56 0.06 -5.90 -13.42
CA TYR A 56 0.76 -5.28 -12.31
C TYR A 56 0.27 -5.84 -10.97
N PRO A 57 1.08 -5.80 -9.90
CA PRO A 57 0.66 -6.14 -8.55
C PRO A 57 -0.50 -5.26 -8.08
N THR A 58 -1.59 -5.88 -7.63
CA THR A 58 -2.80 -5.16 -7.19
C THR A 58 -2.89 -5.01 -5.67
N THR A 59 -2.20 -5.86 -4.89
CA THR A 59 -2.31 -5.92 -3.43
C THR A 59 -1.87 -4.64 -2.72
N ASN A 60 -0.74 -4.07 -3.15
CA ASN A 60 -0.22 -2.79 -2.63
C ASN A 60 -1.18 -1.62 -2.88
N LEU A 61 -1.95 -1.67 -3.97
CA LEU A 61 -2.88 -0.61 -4.36
C LEU A 61 -4.22 -0.70 -3.61
N TYR A 62 -4.52 -1.84 -2.99
CA TYR A 62 -5.79 -2.05 -2.29
C TYR A 62 -6.03 -1.00 -1.21
N PHE A 63 -5.11 -0.91 -0.24
CA PHE A 63 -5.33 -0.10 0.95
C PHE A 63 -5.53 1.39 0.63
N PRO A 64 -4.71 2.03 -0.24
CA PRO A 64 -4.96 3.40 -0.68
C PRO A 64 -6.33 3.59 -1.36
N ALA A 65 -6.74 2.70 -2.27
CA ALA A 65 -8.02 2.84 -2.97
C ALA A 65 -9.22 2.64 -2.05
N VAL A 66 -9.17 1.63 -1.17
CA VAL A 66 -10.23 1.40 -0.19
C VAL A 66 -10.31 2.53 0.84
N TYR A 67 -9.18 3.16 1.18
CA TYR A 67 -9.19 4.39 1.97
C TYR A 67 -9.90 5.56 1.27
N LEU A 68 -9.77 5.70 -0.06
CA LEU A 68 -10.55 6.71 -0.80
C LEU A 68 -12.05 6.40 -0.77
N CYS A 69 -12.44 5.13 -0.88
CA CYS A 69 -13.83 4.70 -0.69
C CYS A 69 -14.33 5.01 0.73
N TYR A 70 -13.50 4.80 1.77
CA TYR A 70 -13.82 5.17 3.15
C TYR A 70 -14.14 6.66 3.25
N ILE A 71 -13.27 7.53 2.72
CA ILE A 71 -13.45 8.99 2.77
C ILE A 71 -14.75 9.39 2.09
N GLU A 72 -15.01 8.87 0.89
CA GLU A 72 -16.20 9.24 0.13
C GLU A 72 -17.47 8.77 0.85
N LEU A 73 -17.49 7.57 1.43
CA LEU A 73 -18.63 7.11 2.24
C LEU A 73 -18.89 8.03 3.43
N LYS A 74 -17.85 8.34 4.21
CA LYS A 74 -17.99 9.21 5.38
C LYS A 74 -18.51 10.59 5.00
N LYS A 75 -17.95 11.18 3.94
CA LYS A 75 -18.39 12.46 3.38
C LYS A 75 -19.89 12.43 3.01
N GLN A 76 -20.37 11.38 2.36
CA GLN A 76 -21.78 11.30 1.96
C GLN A 76 -22.72 11.02 3.14
N ILE A 77 -22.26 10.28 4.16
CA ILE A 77 -23.02 10.05 5.40
C ILE A 77 -23.21 11.35 6.19
N GLU A 78 -22.16 12.16 6.27
CA GLU A 78 -22.14 13.44 7.00
C GLU A 78 -22.72 14.60 6.19
N GLY A 79 -23.02 14.39 4.90
CA GLY A 79 -23.50 15.42 3.98
C GLY A 79 -25.01 15.71 4.07
N ASP A 80 -25.45 16.71 3.31
CA ASP A 80 -26.84 17.20 3.33
C ASP A 80 -27.77 16.45 2.35
N ASN A 81 -27.22 15.73 1.38
CA ASN A 81 -28.03 15.03 0.38
C ASN A 81 -28.61 13.74 0.96
N GLU A 82 -29.90 13.79 1.31
CA GLU A 82 -30.58 12.70 2.01
C GLU A 82 -30.60 11.38 1.21
N HIS A 83 -30.71 11.45 -0.12
CA HIS A 83 -30.67 10.24 -0.95
C HIS A 83 -29.30 9.57 -0.94
N LEU A 84 -28.22 10.36 -1.05
CA LEU A 84 -26.85 9.86 -0.98
C LEU A 84 -26.53 9.36 0.43
N LYS A 85 -26.97 10.06 1.47
CA LYS A 85 -26.80 9.66 2.86
C LYS A 85 -27.41 8.29 3.14
N VAL A 86 -28.66 8.07 2.72
CA VAL A 86 -29.33 6.77 2.87
C VAL A 86 -28.57 5.67 2.13
N MET A 87 -28.10 5.94 0.91
CA MET A 87 -27.34 4.98 0.12
C MET A 87 -25.97 4.67 0.75
N ALA A 88 -25.21 5.70 1.11
CA ALA A 88 -23.90 5.60 1.74
C ALA A 88 -23.99 4.88 3.09
N SER A 89 -25.02 5.14 3.90
CA SER A 89 -25.24 4.43 5.17
C SER A 89 -25.46 2.93 4.96
N LYS A 90 -26.24 2.53 3.94
CA LYS A 90 -26.43 1.12 3.61
C LYS A 90 -25.15 0.46 3.10
N MET A 91 -24.36 1.17 2.30
CA MET A 91 -23.06 0.69 1.81
C MET A 91 -22.04 0.58 2.95
N TRP A 92 -22.06 1.51 3.89
CA TRP A 92 -21.18 1.55 5.05
C TRP A 92 -21.28 0.31 5.92
N LEU A 93 -22.49 -0.17 6.20
CA LEU A 93 -22.70 -1.39 7.00
C LEU A 93 -21.99 -2.61 6.39
N LYS A 94 -21.95 -2.69 5.05
CA LYS A 94 -21.21 -3.76 4.37
C LYS A 94 -19.71 -3.47 4.37
N PHE A 95 -19.33 -2.21 4.13
CA PHE A 95 -17.94 -1.78 4.07
C PHE A 95 -17.19 -2.04 5.38
N GLU A 96 -17.78 -1.65 6.52
CA GLU A 96 -17.17 -1.76 7.86
C GLU A 96 -16.81 -3.20 8.22
N LYS A 97 -17.65 -4.16 7.82
CA LYS A 97 -17.36 -5.58 7.99
C LYS A 97 -16.03 -5.98 7.34
N TYR A 98 -15.86 -5.66 6.06
CA TYR A 98 -14.62 -5.99 5.34
C TYR A 98 -13.42 -5.16 5.80
N TRP A 99 -13.66 -3.90 6.15
CA TRP A 99 -12.62 -3.02 6.69
C TRP A 99 -12.05 -3.59 7.99
N SER A 100 -12.88 -4.02 8.93
CA SER A 100 -12.39 -4.56 10.22
C SER A 100 -11.62 -5.89 10.09
N GLU A 101 -12.01 -6.76 9.15
CA GLU A 101 -11.42 -8.10 8.99
C GLU A 101 -10.07 -8.07 8.23
N PHE A 102 -9.96 -7.31 7.14
CA PHE A 102 -8.83 -7.43 6.19
C PHE A 102 -7.86 -6.24 6.18
N CYS A 103 -8.21 -5.13 6.84
CA CYS A 103 -7.45 -3.88 6.81
C CYS A 103 -5.97 -4.07 7.18
N ALA A 104 -5.65 -4.86 8.20
CA ALA A 104 -4.27 -5.03 8.64
C ALA A 104 -3.38 -5.73 7.60
N THR A 105 -3.85 -6.83 6.99
CA THR A 105 -3.06 -7.57 5.99
C THR A 105 -2.81 -6.73 4.74
N LEU A 106 -3.82 -5.97 4.32
CA LEU A 106 -3.73 -5.14 3.12
C LEU A 106 -2.93 -3.85 3.38
N ALA A 107 -2.94 -3.35 4.62
CA ALA A 107 -2.02 -2.31 5.06
C ALA A 107 -0.56 -2.77 5.02
N ILE A 108 -0.26 -4.03 5.38
CA ILE A 108 1.10 -4.59 5.27
C ILE A 108 1.59 -4.57 3.82
N ALA A 109 0.74 -4.98 2.85
CA ALA A 109 1.09 -4.91 1.44
C ALA A 109 1.42 -3.48 0.97
N CYS A 110 0.69 -2.48 1.49
CA CYS A 110 0.95 -1.07 1.22
C CYS A 110 2.26 -0.57 1.86
N VAL A 111 2.65 -1.07 3.04
CA VAL A 111 3.96 -0.74 3.65
C VAL A 111 5.11 -1.19 2.76
N LEU A 112 4.97 -2.31 2.05
CA LEU A 112 5.99 -2.84 1.16
C LEU A 112 6.12 -2.08 -0.17
N ASP A 113 5.28 -1.06 -0.38
CA ASP A 113 5.36 -0.15 -1.52
C ASP A 113 6.19 1.08 -1.16
N LEU A 114 7.21 1.37 -1.98
CA LEU A 114 8.15 2.45 -1.76
C LEU A 114 7.51 3.83 -1.85
N HIS A 115 6.37 3.97 -2.53
CA HIS A 115 5.65 5.22 -2.62
C HIS A 115 4.89 5.58 -1.33
N TYR A 116 4.53 4.57 -0.53
CA TYR A 116 3.66 4.73 0.64
C TYR A 116 4.43 4.50 1.93
N LYS A 117 5.03 3.33 2.10
CA LYS A 117 5.72 2.88 3.32
C LYS A 117 4.85 3.06 4.58
N MET A 118 5.49 2.98 5.76
CA MET A 118 4.84 3.25 7.05
C MET A 118 4.22 4.64 7.12
N THR A 119 4.81 5.64 6.43
CA THR A 119 4.33 7.03 6.50
C THR A 119 2.88 7.19 6.07
N PHE A 120 2.45 6.44 5.04
CA PHE A 120 1.06 6.50 4.59
C PHE A 120 0.11 5.80 5.58
N ILE A 121 0.53 4.67 6.16
CA ILE A 121 -0.28 3.95 7.15
C ILE A 121 -0.47 4.79 8.40
N ASN A 122 0.61 5.42 8.91
CA ASN A 122 0.52 6.36 10.03
C ASN A 122 -0.49 7.46 9.73
N PHE A 123 -0.37 8.10 8.56
CA PHE A 123 -1.30 9.16 8.15
C PHE A 123 -2.77 8.67 8.16
N VAL A 124 -3.06 7.51 7.54
CA VAL A 124 -4.42 6.98 7.46
C VAL A 124 -4.96 6.59 8.83
N TYR A 125 -4.18 5.87 9.64
CA TYR A 125 -4.61 5.44 10.97
C TYR A 125 -4.83 6.63 11.90
N THR A 126 -3.94 7.64 11.89
CA THR A 126 -4.14 8.87 12.66
C THR A 126 -5.42 9.59 12.24
N LYS A 127 -5.73 9.63 10.94
CA LYS A 127 -6.96 10.27 10.45
C LYS A 127 -8.24 9.54 10.83
N ILE A 128 -8.22 8.21 10.88
CA ILE A 128 -9.40 7.40 11.14
C ILE A 128 -9.64 7.18 12.63
N TYR A 129 -8.58 6.89 13.39
CA TYR A 129 -8.66 6.42 14.77
C TYR A 129 -8.02 7.38 15.79
N GLY A 130 -7.32 8.42 15.33
CA GLY A 130 -6.54 9.32 16.19
C GLY A 130 -5.09 8.88 16.38
N GLU A 131 -4.29 9.72 17.03
CA GLU A 131 -2.88 9.43 17.32
C GLU A 131 -2.74 8.25 18.30
N CYS A 132 -1.72 7.40 18.09
CA CYS A 132 -1.40 6.26 18.93
C CYS A 132 -2.59 5.31 19.20
N SER A 133 -3.45 5.09 18.19
CA SER A 133 -4.63 4.26 18.36
C SER A 133 -4.30 2.78 18.60
N LEU A 134 -5.21 2.06 19.27
CA LEU A 134 -5.06 0.63 19.52
C LEU A 134 -4.98 -0.17 18.21
N GLU A 135 -5.71 0.25 17.18
CA GLU A 135 -5.69 -0.33 15.84
C GLU A 135 -4.30 -0.20 15.21
N PHE A 136 -3.65 0.94 15.39
CA PHE A 136 -2.30 1.18 14.90
C PHE A 136 -1.28 0.26 15.60
N HIS A 137 -1.39 0.14 16.93
CA HIS A 137 -0.56 -0.81 17.69
C HIS A 137 -0.79 -2.26 17.24
N ARG A 138 -2.05 -2.69 17.09
CA ARG A 138 -2.39 -4.03 16.58
C ARG A 138 -1.85 -4.29 15.18
N PHE A 139 -1.89 -3.29 14.31
CA PHE A 139 -1.29 -3.34 12.98
C PHE A 139 0.23 -3.57 13.07
N ASN A 140 0.94 -2.77 13.87
CA ASN A 140 2.39 -2.90 14.03
C ASN A 140 2.79 -4.26 14.61
N THR A 141 2.05 -4.76 15.61
CA THR A 141 2.28 -6.11 16.15
C THR A 141 2.11 -7.18 15.06
N LYS A 142 1.09 -7.08 14.20
CA LYS A 142 0.90 -8.02 13.09
C LYS A 142 2.02 -7.93 12.05
N LEU A 143 2.46 -6.73 11.69
CA LEU A 143 3.56 -6.52 10.75
C LEU A 143 4.86 -7.15 11.27
N GLN A 144 5.22 -6.88 12.53
CA GLN A 144 6.41 -7.44 13.15
C GLN A 144 6.33 -8.96 13.28
N SER A 145 5.20 -9.48 13.78
CA SER A 145 4.98 -10.93 13.91
C SER A 145 5.07 -11.66 12.57
N LEU A 146 4.54 -11.06 11.49
CA LEU A 146 4.64 -11.63 10.16
C LEU A 146 6.10 -11.64 9.69
N PHE A 147 6.81 -10.52 9.85
CA PHE A 147 8.20 -10.44 9.47
C PHE A 147 9.09 -11.42 10.25
N ASP A 148 8.85 -11.60 11.55
CA ASP A 148 9.54 -12.58 12.38
C ASP A 148 9.28 -14.03 11.92
N ALA A 149 8.08 -14.32 11.43
CA ALA A 149 7.77 -15.61 10.80
C ALA A 149 8.60 -15.84 9.52
N TYR A 150 8.91 -14.81 8.74
CA TYR A 150 9.81 -14.92 7.58
C TYR A 150 11.28 -15.03 7.97
N LYS A 151 11.71 -14.44 9.10
CA LYS A 151 13.09 -14.60 9.61
C LYS A 151 13.39 -16.03 10.03
N SER A 152 12.40 -16.77 10.52
CA SER A 152 12.57 -18.14 11.01
C SER A 152 12.61 -19.19 9.89
N ILE A 153 12.26 -18.80 8.66
CA ILE A 153 12.37 -19.68 7.49
C ILE A 153 13.85 -19.85 7.15
N PRO A 154 14.39 -21.09 7.12
CA PRO A 154 15.76 -21.32 6.69
C PRO A 154 15.96 -20.77 5.28
N SER A 155 16.85 -19.79 5.11
CA SER A 155 17.12 -19.23 3.79
C SER A 155 17.71 -20.33 2.88
N LEU A 156 17.08 -20.59 1.73
CA LEU A 156 17.59 -21.48 0.67
C LEU A 156 18.83 -20.92 -0.06
N GLN A 157 19.57 -19.98 0.54
CA GLN A 157 20.76 -19.41 -0.06
C GLN A 157 21.93 -20.41 0.07
N PRO A 158 22.73 -20.63 -0.99
CA PRO A 158 23.92 -21.45 -0.90
C PRO A 158 24.91 -20.79 0.04
N SER A 159 25.34 -21.50 1.08
CA SER A 159 26.38 -21.06 1.99
C SER A 159 27.65 -20.70 1.22
N SER A 160 27.92 -19.40 1.04
CA SER A 160 29.24 -18.93 0.62
C SER A 160 30.19 -19.19 1.78
N SER A 161 30.91 -20.31 1.71
CA SER A 161 32.01 -20.63 2.61
C SER A 161 33.14 -19.64 2.37
N ASN A 162 33.24 -18.63 3.23
CA ASN A 162 34.41 -17.76 3.29
C ASN A 162 35.58 -18.56 3.87
N ALA A 163 36.35 -19.22 3.01
CA ALA A 163 37.68 -19.69 3.35
C ALA A 163 38.62 -18.48 3.39
N LEU A 164 38.84 -17.93 4.58
CA LEU A 164 39.89 -16.94 4.83
C LEU A 164 41.25 -17.65 4.74
N GLY A 165 41.93 -17.46 3.61
CA GLY A 165 43.34 -17.77 3.44
C GLY A 165 44.18 -16.79 4.27
N ASN A 166 44.88 -17.33 5.26
CA ASN A 166 45.93 -16.63 5.98
C ASN A 166 47.15 -16.51 5.06
N ASP A 167 47.56 -15.30 4.70
CA ASP A 167 48.94 -15.08 4.26
C ASP A 167 49.48 -13.77 4.84
N LEU A 168 50.47 -13.94 5.72
CA LEU A 168 51.28 -12.90 6.32
C LEU A 168 52.26 -12.38 5.27
N ASN A 169 52.41 -11.06 5.13
CA ASN A 169 53.73 -10.52 4.78
C ASN A 169 53.98 -9.12 5.34
N ASN A 170 55.20 -9.01 5.86
CA ASN A 170 55.84 -7.95 6.61
C ASN A 170 56.28 -6.80 5.69
N VAL A 171 55.89 -5.56 5.99
CA VAL A 171 56.68 -4.37 5.61
C VAL A 171 56.60 -3.36 6.76
N ARG A 172 57.75 -3.11 7.39
CA ARG A 172 57.97 -1.98 8.31
C ARG A 172 58.23 -0.73 7.48
N ASN A 173 57.56 0.37 7.78
CA ASN A 173 58.10 1.71 7.66
C ASN A 173 57.46 2.63 8.71
N ASP A 174 58.36 3.37 9.35
CA ASP A 174 58.19 4.37 10.41
C ASP A 174 57.47 5.63 9.85
N ASP A 175 56.83 6.42 10.72
CA ASP A 175 56.02 7.64 10.48
C ASP A 175 54.50 7.51 10.26
N THR A 176 53.88 6.33 10.31
CA THR A 176 52.41 6.18 10.09
C THR A 176 51.54 6.18 11.35
N PHE A 177 52.11 6.33 12.55
CA PHE A 177 51.41 6.04 13.81
C PHE A 177 50.17 6.93 14.05
N ASP A 178 50.29 8.25 13.84
CA ASP A 178 49.18 9.21 14.00
C ASP A 178 48.07 9.02 12.95
N THR A 179 48.43 8.76 11.69
CA THR A 179 47.44 8.48 10.62
C THR A 179 46.72 7.15 10.85
N MET A 180 47.41 6.13 11.35
CA MET A 180 46.83 4.81 11.64
C MET A 180 45.89 4.85 12.84
N GLU A 181 46.15 5.75 13.81
CA GLU A 181 45.29 5.98 14.97
C GLU A 181 44.00 6.70 14.58
N ALA A 182 44.06 7.71 13.70
CA ALA A 182 42.86 8.35 13.14
C ALA A 182 41.99 7.39 12.31
N PHE A 183 42.60 6.49 11.53
CA PHE A 183 41.86 5.44 10.82
C PHE A 183 41.31 4.36 11.77
N LYS A 184 42.00 4.04 12.86
CA LYS A 184 41.46 3.15 13.91
C LYS A 184 40.30 3.78 14.68
N GLU A 185 40.38 5.05 15.06
CA GLU A 185 39.26 5.79 15.64
C GLU A 185 38.08 5.84 14.67
N PHE A 186 38.34 6.08 13.38
CA PHE A 186 37.31 6.00 12.35
C PHE A 186 36.75 4.57 12.20
N ASP A 187 37.57 3.52 12.24
CA ASP A 187 37.14 2.13 12.15
C ASP A 187 36.35 1.71 13.41
N GLU A 188 36.71 2.20 14.60
CA GLU A 188 35.98 1.96 15.85
C GLU A 188 34.66 2.74 15.89
N MET A 189 34.66 3.99 15.42
CA MET A 189 33.48 4.85 15.35
C MET A 189 32.51 4.37 14.26
N SER A 190 33.03 4.01 13.08
CA SER A 190 32.25 3.39 12.00
C SER A 190 31.79 1.99 12.37
N SER A 191 32.56 1.20 13.11
CA SER A 191 32.11 -0.08 13.65
C SER A 191 30.98 0.10 14.67
N ASN A 192 30.97 1.18 15.46
CA ASN A 192 29.86 1.49 16.37
C ASN A 192 28.61 1.98 15.63
N GLU A 193 28.77 2.78 14.56
CA GLU A 193 27.68 3.21 13.69
C GLU A 193 27.10 2.03 12.88
N PHE A 194 27.97 1.13 12.41
CA PHE A 194 27.61 -0.12 11.75
C PHE A 194 26.97 -1.12 12.71
N ARG A 195 27.39 -1.18 13.99
CA ARG A 195 26.72 -1.95 15.05
C ARG A 195 25.34 -1.40 15.38
N CYS A 196 25.17 -0.07 15.39
CA CYS A 196 23.86 0.57 15.56
C CYS A 196 22.92 0.22 14.39
N ASN A 197 23.44 0.22 13.15
CA ASN A 197 22.70 -0.25 11.97
C ASN A 197 22.55 -1.78 11.91
N SER A 198 23.43 -2.57 12.53
CA SER A 198 23.33 -4.04 12.60
C SER A 198 22.35 -4.53 13.66
N LEU A 199 21.98 -3.69 14.62
CA LEU A 199 20.92 -3.97 15.60
C LEU A 199 19.53 -3.82 14.97
N LYS A 200 19.39 -2.96 13.96
CA LYS A 200 18.13 -2.78 13.24
C LYS A 200 17.85 -3.99 12.37
N CYS A 201 16.62 -4.49 12.44
CA CYS A 201 16.20 -5.59 11.58
C CYS A 201 15.95 -5.09 10.13
N GLN A 202 15.93 -6.00 9.14
CA GLN A 202 15.74 -5.60 7.71
C GLN A 202 14.49 -4.73 7.50
N LEU A 203 13.42 -5.00 8.24
CA LEU A 203 12.20 -4.20 8.22
C LEU A 203 12.45 -2.75 8.67
N GLU A 204 13.15 -2.55 9.79
CA GLU A 204 13.48 -1.21 10.29
C GLU A 204 14.38 -0.45 9.32
N LEU A 205 15.41 -1.11 8.78
CA LEU A 205 16.28 -0.51 7.77
C LEU A 205 15.49 -0.06 6.53
N TYR A 206 14.54 -0.87 6.05
CA TYR A 206 13.68 -0.50 4.94
C TYR A 206 12.73 0.66 5.29
N LEU A 207 12.19 0.70 6.51
CA LEU A 207 11.27 1.75 6.94
C LEU A 207 11.96 3.10 7.15
N ASP A 208 13.22 3.10 7.55
CA ASP A 208 14.03 4.32 7.73
C ASP A 208 14.45 4.95 6.40
N GLU A 209 14.51 4.17 5.32
CA GLU A 209 14.83 4.70 4.00
C GLU A 209 13.73 5.65 3.49
N PRO A 210 14.11 6.71 2.75
CA PRO A 210 13.16 7.65 2.21
C PRO A 210 12.16 6.95 1.26
N LYS A 211 10.94 7.49 1.22
CA LYS A 211 9.93 7.06 0.25
C LYS A 211 10.28 7.55 -1.15
N MET A 212 9.90 6.77 -2.15
CA MET A 212 9.96 7.20 -3.54
C MET A 212 8.85 8.24 -3.83
N PRO A 213 9.12 9.27 -4.65
CA PRO A 213 8.08 10.17 -5.10
C PRO A 213 7.03 9.44 -5.94
N ARG A 214 5.73 9.66 -5.66
CA ARG A 214 4.60 8.95 -6.31
C ARG A 214 4.50 9.07 -7.84
N HIS A 215 5.20 10.04 -8.44
CA HIS A 215 5.19 10.25 -9.89
C HIS A 215 6.23 9.39 -10.62
N VAL A 216 7.15 8.77 -9.89
CA VAL A 216 8.17 7.87 -10.46
C VAL A 216 7.52 6.53 -10.75
N LYS A 217 7.77 5.97 -11.94
CA LYS A 217 7.30 4.62 -12.26
C LYS A 217 8.08 3.60 -11.43
N LEU A 218 7.37 2.70 -10.77
CA LEU A 218 7.95 1.64 -9.95
C LEU A 218 7.38 0.30 -10.41
N ASP A 219 8.27 -0.59 -10.83
CA ASP A 219 7.96 -2.02 -10.80
C ASP A 219 8.36 -2.54 -9.41
N ILE A 220 7.35 -2.71 -8.56
CA ILE A 220 7.54 -3.07 -7.17
C ILE A 220 8.11 -4.49 -7.01
N LEU A 221 7.76 -5.42 -7.90
CA LEU A 221 8.29 -6.79 -7.84
C LEU A 221 9.74 -6.84 -8.30
N ASP A 222 10.09 -6.13 -9.37
CA ASP A 222 11.48 -6.03 -9.83
C ASP A 222 12.36 -5.30 -8.80
N PHE A 223 11.82 -4.30 -8.09
CA PHE A 223 12.51 -3.68 -6.96
C PHE A 223 12.86 -4.71 -5.89
N TRP A 224 11.87 -5.48 -5.39
CA TRP A 224 12.11 -6.45 -4.32
C TRP A 224 13.02 -7.58 -4.77
N LYS A 225 12.93 -8.01 -6.04
CA LYS A 225 13.83 -8.99 -6.64
C LYS A 225 15.27 -8.48 -6.71
N SER A 226 15.48 -7.21 -7.07
CA SER A 226 16.82 -6.61 -7.14
C SER A 226 17.43 -6.40 -5.75
N ASN A 227 16.59 -6.15 -4.74
CA ASN A 227 17.03 -5.89 -3.36
C ASN A 227 17.03 -7.14 -2.46
N GLN A 228 16.81 -8.33 -3.02
CA GLN A 228 16.75 -9.58 -2.25
C GLN A 228 18.05 -9.90 -1.49
N PHE A 229 19.21 -9.46 -1.97
CA PHE A 229 20.48 -9.66 -1.25
C PHE A 229 20.62 -8.73 -0.04
N ARG A 230 20.02 -7.53 -0.13
CA ARG A 230 20.03 -6.54 0.94
C ARG A 230 18.98 -6.84 2.00
N TYR A 231 17.82 -7.33 1.57
CA TYR A 231 16.68 -7.64 2.44
C TYR A 231 16.11 -9.03 2.16
N PRO A 232 16.83 -10.14 2.40
CA PRO A 232 16.41 -11.47 1.96
C PRO A 232 15.06 -11.92 2.53
N ASN A 233 14.83 -11.70 3.83
CA ASN A 233 13.59 -12.12 4.48
C ASN A 233 12.43 -11.20 4.08
N LEU A 234 12.70 -9.89 4.02
CA LEU A 234 11.69 -8.90 3.66
C LEU A 234 11.30 -9.01 2.18
N ALA A 235 12.25 -9.28 1.28
CA ALA A 235 11.99 -9.49 -0.14
C ALA A 235 11.19 -10.76 -0.38
N SER A 236 11.45 -11.85 0.38
CA SER A 236 10.59 -13.05 0.33
C SER A 236 9.17 -12.72 0.78
N MET A 237 9.01 -12.01 1.91
CA MET A 237 7.70 -11.57 2.38
C MET A 237 6.99 -10.69 1.35
N ALA A 238 7.72 -9.76 0.73
CA ALA A 238 7.16 -8.86 -0.26
C ALA A 238 6.72 -9.60 -1.53
N ARG A 239 7.54 -10.52 -2.04
CA ARG A 239 7.17 -11.36 -3.18
C ARG A 239 5.89 -12.14 -2.92
N ASP A 240 5.80 -12.78 -1.76
CA ASP A 240 4.69 -13.68 -1.45
C ASP A 240 3.38 -12.90 -1.19
N ILE A 241 3.46 -11.69 -0.61
CA ILE A 241 2.28 -10.84 -0.37
C ILE A 241 1.84 -10.11 -1.64
N LEU A 242 2.77 -9.49 -2.37
CA LEU A 242 2.46 -8.62 -3.52
C LEU A 242 2.04 -9.40 -4.77
N SER A 243 2.35 -10.69 -4.83
CA SER A 243 1.91 -11.56 -5.92
C SER A 243 0.46 -12.02 -5.80
N ILE A 244 -0.22 -11.75 -4.68
CA ILE A 244 -1.61 -12.16 -4.45
C ILE A 244 -2.56 -11.20 -5.20
N PRO A 245 -3.29 -11.65 -6.23
CA PRO A 245 -4.26 -10.79 -6.88
C PRO A 245 -5.40 -10.45 -5.91
N VAL A 246 -5.77 -9.17 -5.85
CA VAL A 246 -6.88 -8.68 -5.01
C VAL A 246 -8.24 -9.17 -5.53
N SER A 247 -8.37 -9.29 -6.85
CA SER A 247 -9.58 -9.72 -7.53
C SER A 247 -9.41 -11.12 -8.10
N THR A 248 -10.43 -11.96 -7.95
CA THR A 248 -10.54 -13.23 -8.68
C THR A 248 -11.07 -13.04 -10.11
N VAL A 249 -11.59 -11.84 -10.39
CA VAL A 249 -12.07 -11.42 -11.71
C VAL A 249 -10.95 -10.65 -12.37
N ALA A 250 -10.29 -11.32 -13.32
CA ALA A 250 -9.22 -10.84 -14.17
C ALA A 250 -9.70 -10.80 -15.63
#